data_AF-A0A2I1FRL4-F1
#
_entry.id   AF-A0A2I1FRL4-F1
#
_cell.length_a   1.000
_cell.length_b   1.000
_cell.length_c   1.000
_cell.angle_alpha   90.00
_cell.angle_beta   90.00
_cell.angle_gamma   90.00
#
_symmetry.space_group_name_H-M   'P 1'
#
loop_
_entity.id
_entity.type
_entity.pdbx_description
1 polymer ?
#
loop_
_entity_poly.entity_id
_entity_poly.type
_entity_poly.pdbx_seq_one_letter_code
_entity_poly.pdbx_strand_id
1 'polypeptide(L)'
;MYPEKNKMVLSLNCLILGQASDKSFTQDIGEKYCDDSDVEVEFSNFKVSHFKEKLFHEQIIKNIIREKNEMELWKVNSQKVVEEENNLKDFTESDIKDKLGGENMDPRFPLEDYFKAKETNIRDIHVFIVSSSTDVLPLEQEIC
;
A
#
# COMPACT_ATOMS: atom_id res chain seq x y z
N MET A 1 1.64 18.27 -29.85
CA MET A 1 0.47 18.06 -28.98
C MET A 1 1.02 17.62 -27.63
N TYR A 2 0.83 18.41 -26.57
CA TYR A 2 1.21 17.95 -25.24
C TYR A 2 0.24 16.83 -24.84
N PRO A 3 0.69 15.75 -24.20
CA PRO A 3 -0.24 14.73 -23.68
C PRO A 3 -1.22 15.42 -22.72
N GLU A 4 -2.49 15.04 -22.80
CA GLU A 4 -3.47 15.46 -21.80
C GLU A 4 -2.95 15.08 -20.41
N LYS A 5 -2.98 16.05 -19.50
CA LYS A 5 -2.54 15.80 -18.13
C LYS A 5 -3.53 14.85 -17.47
N ASN A 6 -3.06 13.68 -17.05
CA ASN A 6 -3.84 12.77 -16.23
C ASN A 6 -4.17 13.44 -14.89
N LYS A 7 -5.47 13.68 -14.65
CA LYS A 7 -5.93 14.40 -13.47
C LYS A 7 -5.99 13.45 -12.26
N MET A 8 -5.50 13.91 -11.12
CA MET A 8 -5.54 13.15 -9.86
C MET A 8 -6.99 12.95 -9.40
N VAL A 9 -7.33 11.73 -8.99
CA VAL A 9 -8.63 11.31 -8.43
C VAL A 9 -8.52 11.01 -6.94
N LEU A 10 -7.46 10.30 -6.55
CA LEU A 10 -7.27 9.83 -5.18
C LEU A 10 -5.80 9.98 -4.80
N SER A 11 -5.55 10.29 -3.54
CA SER A 11 -4.20 10.41 -2.98
C SER A 11 -4.20 9.69 -1.64
N LEU A 12 -3.32 8.69 -1.49
CA LEU A 12 -3.26 7.82 -0.31
C LEU A 12 -1.89 7.90 0.31
N ASN A 13 -1.80 8.34 1.56
CA ASN A 13 -0.58 8.15 2.34
C ASN A 13 -0.47 6.70 2.80
N CYS A 14 0.69 6.14 2.53
CA CYS A 14 1.07 4.77 2.80
C CYS A 14 2.20 4.77 3.85
N LEU A 15 2.20 3.76 4.72
CA LEU A 15 3.28 3.53 5.67
C LEU A 15 3.69 2.05 5.60
N ILE A 16 4.99 1.80 5.62
CA ILE A 16 5.53 0.43 5.67
C ILE A 16 5.56 -0.01 7.13
N LEU A 17 5.11 -1.24 7.41
CA LEU A 17 5.14 -1.79 8.76
C LEU A 17 6.56 -1.74 9.35
N GLY A 18 6.66 -1.36 10.63
CA GLY A 18 7.93 -1.19 11.33
C GLY A 18 8.57 0.20 11.17
N GLN A 19 7.90 1.13 10.47
CA GLN A 19 8.33 2.52 10.33
C GLN A 19 7.50 3.50 11.17
N ALA A 20 8.07 4.65 11.48
CA ALA A 20 7.38 5.76 12.15
C ALA A 20 6.59 6.62 11.14
N SER A 21 5.60 7.38 11.62
CA SER A 21 4.68 8.18 10.78
C SER A 21 5.37 9.16 9.84
N ASP A 22 6.51 9.73 10.25
CA ASP A 22 7.32 10.67 9.46
C ASP A 22 7.95 10.03 8.21
N LYS A 23 7.92 8.70 8.10
CA LYS A 23 8.37 7.94 6.92
C LYS A 23 7.24 7.57 5.97
N SER A 24 6.02 8.01 6.24
CA SER A 24 4.91 7.84 5.30
C SER A 24 5.21 8.55 3.97
N PHE A 25 4.66 8.00 2.90
CA PHE A 25 4.77 8.57 1.56
C PHE A 25 3.42 8.53 0.86
N THR A 26 3.22 9.45 -0.08
CA THR A 26 1.95 9.62 -0.77
C THR A 26 1.98 8.92 -2.12
N GLN A 27 0.95 8.13 -2.42
CA GLN A 27 0.72 7.60 -3.76
C GLN A 27 -0.52 8.26 -4.38
N ASP A 28 -0.29 9.07 -5.41
CA ASP A 28 -1.35 9.68 -6.21
C ASP A 28 -1.84 8.72 -7.29
N ILE A 29 -3.15 8.72 -7.50
CA ILE A 29 -3.87 7.89 -8.47
C ILE A 29 -4.70 8.81 -9.35
N GLY A 30 -4.53 8.70 -10.66
CA GLY A 30 -5.21 9.53 -11.65
C GLY A 30 -6.55 8.97 -12.10
N GLU A 31 -7.22 9.71 -12.98
CA GLU A 31 -8.44 9.27 -13.69
C GLU A 31 -8.14 8.04 -14.57
N LYS A 32 -6.89 7.93 -15.02
CA LYS A 32 -6.37 6.82 -15.81
C LYS A 32 -5.07 6.29 -15.22
N TYR A 33 -4.77 5.03 -15.47
CA TYR A 33 -3.49 4.38 -15.15
C TYR A 33 -3.06 3.55 -16.37
N CYS A 34 -1.78 3.62 -16.74
CA CYS A 34 -1.20 2.70 -17.71
C CYS A 34 -0.34 1.70 -16.94
N ASP A 35 -0.60 0.41 -17.17
CA ASP A 35 0.25 -0.66 -16.64
C ASP A 35 1.52 -0.85 -17.49
N ASP A 36 2.40 -1.75 -17.06
CA ASP A 36 3.65 -2.05 -17.77
C ASP A 36 3.45 -2.68 -19.17
N SER A 37 2.21 -3.08 -19.48
CA SER A 37 1.82 -3.63 -20.79
C SER A 37 1.18 -2.57 -21.70
N ASP A 38 1.27 -1.29 -21.33
CA ASP A 38 0.65 -0.15 -22.02
C ASP A 38 -0.89 -0.23 -22.08
N VAL A 39 -1.52 -0.97 -21.17
CA VAL A 39 -2.99 -1.03 -21.06
C VAL A 39 -3.48 0.13 -20.20
N GLU A 40 -4.34 0.96 -20.79
CA GLU A 40 -5.01 2.04 -20.06
C GLU A 40 -6.20 1.49 -19.25
N VAL A 41 -6.21 1.80 -17.95
CA VAL A 41 -7.24 1.42 -16.98
C VAL A 41 -7.84 2.69 -16.39
N GLU A 42 -9.16 2.85 -16.53
CA GLU A 42 -9.91 3.91 -15.85
C GLU A 42 -9.97 3.67 -14.33
N PHE A 43 -10.05 4.74 -13.54
CA PHE A 43 -10.12 4.64 -12.07
C PHE A 43 -11.25 3.72 -11.56
N SER A 44 -12.42 3.74 -12.20
CA SER A 44 -13.55 2.86 -11.87
C SER A 44 -13.23 1.36 -12.01
N ASN A 45 -12.27 1.02 -12.86
CA ASN A 45 -11.77 -0.34 -13.08
C ASN A 45 -10.41 -0.58 -12.40
N PHE A 46 -9.89 0.40 -11.67
CA PHE A 46 -8.59 0.32 -11.02
C PHE A 46 -8.70 -0.58 -9.78
N LYS A 47 -7.96 -1.70 -9.78
CA LYS A 47 -7.98 -2.71 -8.74
C LYS A 47 -6.84 -2.54 -7.75
N VAL A 48 -6.96 -3.18 -6.59
CA VAL A 48 -5.89 -3.29 -5.61
C VAL A 48 -4.61 -3.89 -6.22
N SER A 49 -4.71 -4.82 -7.18
CA SER A 49 -3.54 -5.34 -7.90
C SER A 49 -2.76 -4.28 -8.68
N HIS A 50 -3.45 -3.33 -9.34
CA HIS A 50 -2.80 -2.22 -10.04
C HIS A 50 -2.17 -1.25 -9.05
N PHE A 51 -2.81 -1.05 -7.88
CA PHE A 51 -2.23 -0.26 -6.80
C PHE A 51 -0.94 -0.88 -6.27
N LYS A 52 -0.93 -2.20 -6.02
CA LYS A 52 0.29 -2.94 -5.63
C LYS A 52 1.40 -2.78 -6.66
N GLU A 53 1.10 -2.88 -7.95
CA GLU A 53 2.08 -2.68 -9.01
C GLU A 53 2.69 -1.28 -8.98
N LYS A 54 1.84 -0.26 -8.87
CA LYS A 54 2.27 1.14 -8.75
C LYS A 54 3.19 1.36 -7.54
N LEU A 55 2.80 0.86 -6.37
CA LEU A 55 3.63 0.93 -5.16
C LEU A 55 4.94 0.16 -5.31
N PHE A 56 4.91 -1.00 -5.95
CA PHE A 56 6.12 -1.81 -6.17
C PHE A 56 7.13 -1.12 -7.09
N HIS A 57 6.74 -0.11 -7.87
CA HIS A 57 7.67 0.71 -8.64
C HIS A 57 8.42 1.76 -7.81
N GLU A 58 7.92 2.08 -6.62
CA GLU A 58 8.58 2.99 -5.69
C GLU A 58 9.87 2.37 -5.14
N GLN A 59 10.98 3.09 -5.22
CA GLN A 59 12.29 2.57 -4.83
C GLN A 59 12.35 2.19 -3.34
N ILE A 60 11.63 2.92 -2.48
CA ILE A 60 11.55 2.62 -1.05
C ILE A 60 10.93 1.23 -0.81
N ILE A 61 9.99 0.82 -1.65
CA ILE A 61 9.31 -0.47 -1.56
C ILE A 61 10.19 -1.60 -2.09
N LYS A 62 10.82 -1.42 -3.26
CA LYS A 62 11.74 -2.41 -3.85
C LYS A 62 12.92 -2.76 -2.93
N ASN A 63 13.32 -1.83 -2.06
CA ASN A 63 14.40 -2.06 -1.11
C ASN A 63 14.00 -2.95 0.08
N ILE A 64 12.70 -3.12 0.32
CA ILE A 64 12.15 -3.82 1.50
C ILE A 64 11.43 -5.12 1.09
N ILE A 65 10.67 -5.07 0.00
CA ILE A 65 9.89 -6.19 -0.52
C ILE A 65 10.55 -6.68 -1.81
N ARG A 66 10.94 -7.95 -1.84
CA ARG A 66 11.69 -8.52 -2.97
C ARG A 66 10.79 -8.80 -4.15
N GLU A 67 9.64 -9.40 -3.88
CA GLU A 67 8.69 -9.82 -4.91
C GLU A 67 7.33 -9.16 -4.72
N LYS A 68 6.68 -8.74 -5.82
CA LYS A 68 5.37 -8.04 -5.76
C LYS A 68 4.29 -8.85 -5.03
N ASN A 69 4.34 -10.18 -5.12
CA ASN A 69 3.37 -11.07 -4.47
C ASN A 69 3.58 -11.19 -2.95
N GLU A 70 4.74 -10.81 -2.42
CA GLU A 70 5.01 -10.71 -0.98
C GLU A 70 4.44 -9.41 -0.37
N MET A 71 3.94 -8.49 -1.20
CA MET A 71 3.33 -7.26 -0.72
C MET A 71 1.88 -7.49 -0.32
N GLU A 72 1.57 -7.25 0.95
CA GLU A 72 0.22 -7.14 1.45
C GLU A 72 -0.15 -5.68 1.75
N LEU A 73 -1.40 -5.33 1.47
CA LEU A 73 -1.92 -3.99 1.70
C LEU A 73 -3.08 -4.08 2.68
N TRP A 74 -3.03 -3.21 3.68
CA TRP A 74 -4.04 -3.13 4.73
C TRP A 74 -4.63 -1.73 4.75
N LYS A 75 -5.95 -1.61 4.55
CA LYS A 75 -6.67 -0.37 4.81
C LYS A 75 -6.85 -0.21 6.32
N VAL A 76 -6.55 0.97 6.85
CA VAL A 76 -6.64 1.25 8.30
C VAL A 76 -7.58 2.40 8.60
N ASN A 77 -8.05 2.47 9.85
CA ASN A 77 -8.76 3.64 10.34
C ASN A 77 -7.76 4.74 10.71
N SER A 78 -7.72 5.79 9.88
CA SER A 78 -6.84 6.95 10.02
C SER A 78 -6.87 7.62 11.40
N GLN A 79 -8.04 7.71 12.06
CA GLN A 79 -8.13 8.32 13.40
C GLN A 79 -7.34 7.50 14.43
N LYS A 80 -7.46 6.16 14.36
CA LYS A 80 -6.72 5.27 15.25
C LYS A 80 -5.21 5.30 14.99
N VAL A 81 -4.81 5.51 13.74
CA VAL A 81 -3.37 5.68 13.40
C VAL A 81 -2.81 6.92 14.10
N VAL A 82 -3.56 8.02 14.15
CA VAL A 82 -3.16 9.22 14.89
C VAL A 82 -3.09 8.98 16.39
N GLU A 83 -4.06 8.25 16.96
CA GLU A 83 -4.04 7.87 18.39
C GLU A 83 -2.80 7.03 18.76
N GLU A 84 -2.34 6.18 17.84
CA GLU A 84 -1.21 5.26 18.01
C GLU A 84 0.11 5.78 17.41
N GLU A 85 0.19 7.06 17.01
CA GLU A 85 1.29 7.60 16.20
C GLU A 85 2.69 7.29 16.76
N ASN A 86 2.84 7.40 18.09
CA ASN A 86 4.12 7.17 18.77
C ASN A 86 4.51 5.69 18.85
N ASN A 87 3.58 4.77 18.61
CA ASN A 87 3.78 3.32 18.76
C ASN A 87 3.95 2.61 17.41
N LEU A 88 3.63 3.26 16.28
CA LEU A 88 3.55 2.63 14.94
C LEU A 88 4.83 1.89 14.53
N LYS A 89 6.00 2.35 14.98
CA LYS A 89 7.29 1.72 14.65
C LYS A 89 7.42 0.30 15.22
N ASP A 90 6.76 0.01 16.34
CA ASP A 90 6.84 -1.27 17.04
C ASP A 90 5.64 -2.17 16.72
N PHE A 91 4.79 -1.77 15.75
CA PHE A 91 3.61 -2.53 15.39
C PHE A 91 3.96 -3.85 14.69
N THR A 92 3.14 -4.85 14.99
CA THR A 92 3.05 -6.12 14.27
C THR A 92 1.86 -6.11 13.31
N GLU A 93 1.76 -7.11 12.45
CA GLU A 93 0.58 -7.30 11.60
C GLU A 93 -0.71 -7.44 12.42
N SER A 94 -0.66 -8.14 13.57
CA SER A 94 -1.79 -8.22 14.50
C SER A 94 -2.21 -6.86 15.05
N ASP A 95 -1.27 -5.94 15.30
CA ASP A 95 -1.60 -4.59 15.77
C ASP A 95 -2.32 -3.78 14.69
N ILE A 96 -1.96 -3.95 13.42
CA ILE A 96 -2.70 -3.32 12.31
C ILE A 96 -4.16 -3.75 12.36
N LYS A 97 -4.42 -5.05 12.47
CA LYS A 97 -5.78 -5.59 12.53
C LYS A 97 -6.53 -5.12 13.78
N ASP A 98 -5.96 -5.38 14.95
CA ASP A 98 -6.68 -5.28 16.22
C ASP A 98 -6.74 -3.84 16.74
N LYS A 99 -5.66 -3.06 16.58
CA LYS A 99 -5.60 -1.67 17.05
C LYS A 99 -6.09 -0.70 15.99
N LEU A 100 -5.64 -0.83 14.74
CA LEU A 100 -5.97 0.13 13.68
C LEU A 100 -7.28 -0.18 12.94
N GLY A 101 -7.94 -1.30 13.28
CA GLY A 101 -9.11 -1.77 12.54
C GLY A 101 -8.76 -2.15 11.10
N GLY A 102 -7.58 -2.74 10.93
CA GLY A 102 -7.02 -3.11 9.64
C GLY A 102 -7.90 -4.09 8.87
N GLU A 103 -8.11 -3.78 7.60
CA GLU A 103 -8.81 -4.60 6.62
C GLU A 103 -7.80 -5.00 5.52
N ASN A 104 -7.49 -6.30 5.41
CA ASN A 104 -6.62 -6.80 4.35
C ASN A 104 -7.30 -6.62 2.98
N MET A 105 -6.59 -6.01 2.04
CA MET A 105 -7.13 -5.63 0.75
C MET A 105 -6.94 -6.75 -0.29
N ASP A 106 -8.05 -7.24 -0.85
CA ASP A 106 -8.04 -8.29 -1.87
C ASP A 106 -7.58 -7.72 -3.21
N PRO A 107 -6.50 -8.25 -3.82
CA PRO A 107 -5.98 -7.79 -5.11
C PRO A 107 -7.01 -7.76 -6.25
N ARG A 108 -8.05 -8.61 -6.17
CA ARG A 108 -9.07 -8.76 -7.22
C ARG A 108 -10.10 -7.64 -7.19
N PHE A 109 -10.25 -6.98 -6.05
CA PHE A 109 -11.32 -6.01 -5.84
C PHE A 109 -10.94 -4.62 -6.37
N PRO A 110 -11.91 -3.85 -6.87
CA PRO A 110 -11.74 -2.43 -7.14
C PRO A 110 -11.17 -1.69 -5.93
N LEU A 111 -10.24 -0.77 -6.17
CA LEU A 111 -9.69 0.07 -5.09
C LEU A 111 -10.78 0.96 -4.47
N GLU A 112 -11.76 1.36 -5.27
CA GLU A 112 -12.90 2.16 -4.82
C GLU A 112 -13.81 1.45 -3.80
N ASP A 113 -13.71 0.13 -3.65
CA ASP A 113 -14.42 -0.60 -2.59
C ASP A 113 -13.84 -0.28 -1.21
N TYR A 114 -12.55 0.11 -1.16
CA TYR A 114 -11.84 0.47 0.06
C TYR A 114 -11.79 1.99 0.28
N PHE A 115 -11.58 2.77 -0.80
CA PHE A 115 -11.39 4.22 -0.71
C PHE A 115 -12.30 4.97 -1.69
N LYS A 116 -13.21 5.78 -1.17
CA LYS A 116 -14.04 6.67 -2.00
C LYS A 116 -13.27 7.98 -2.26
N ALA A 117 -13.09 8.32 -3.53
CA ALA A 117 -12.27 9.45 -3.98
C ALA A 117 -12.55 10.81 -3.31
N LYS A 118 -13.77 11.05 -2.82
CA LYS A 118 -14.19 12.32 -2.19
C LYS A 118 -14.11 12.32 -0.67
N GLU A 119 -13.79 11.19 -0.05
CA GLU A 119 -13.90 11.01 1.41
C GLU A 119 -12.53 10.87 2.11
N THR A 120 -11.47 10.64 1.34
CA THR A 120 -10.13 10.40 1.87
C THR A 120 -9.45 11.71 2.29
N ASN A 121 -9.07 11.84 3.56
CA ASN A 121 -8.31 12.98 4.08
C ASN A 121 -6.84 12.85 3.66
N ILE A 122 -6.38 13.70 2.74
CA ILE A 122 -5.01 13.67 2.20
C ILE A 122 -3.86 13.74 3.23
N ARG A 123 -4.13 14.07 4.50
CA ARG A 123 -3.08 14.17 5.55
C ARG A 123 -2.87 12.87 6.31
N ASP A 124 -3.88 12.03 6.40
CA ASP A 124 -3.82 10.88 7.29
C ASP A 124 -3.16 9.69 6.60
N ILE A 125 -2.68 8.71 7.38
CA ILE A 125 -2.21 7.43 6.86
C ILE A 125 -3.43 6.53 6.64
N HIS A 126 -3.52 5.93 5.45
CA HIS A 126 -4.68 5.14 5.03
C HIS A 126 -4.33 3.68 4.76
N VAL A 127 -3.09 3.43 4.34
CA VAL A 127 -2.63 2.12 3.90
C VAL A 127 -1.37 1.74 4.66
N PHE A 128 -1.38 0.55 5.25
CA PHE A 128 -0.17 -0.13 5.70
C PHE A 128 0.30 -1.11 4.63
N ILE A 129 1.60 -1.11 4.37
CA ILE A 129 2.27 -2.04 3.47
C ILE A 129 3.04 -3.03 4.34
N VAL A 130 2.69 -4.30 4.21
CA VAL A 130 3.29 -5.40 4.98
C VAL A 130 4.02 -6.31 4.00
N SER A 131 5.23 -6.72 4.37
CA SER A 131 5.95 -7.77 3.64
C SER A 131 5.53 -9.11 4.23
N SER A 132 4.78 -9.91 3.48
CA SER A 132 4.54 -11.32 3.77
C SER A 132 5.76 -12.12 3.33
N SER A 133 6.94 -11.87 3.92
CA SER A 133 8.05 -12.79 3.70
C SER A 133 7.65 -14.10 4.35
N THR A 134 7.28 -15.10 3.56
CA THR A 134 7.40 -16.49 3.99
C THR A 134 8.84 -16.65 4.45
N ASP A 135 9.06 -16.85 5.75
CA ASP A 135 10.34 -17.29 6.28
C ASP A 135 10.72 -18.58 5.54
N VAL A 136 11.47 -18.48 4.45
CA VAL A 136 12.19 -19.62 3.90
C VAL A 136 13.27 -19.88 4.94
N LEU A 137 13.00 -20.87 5.79
CA LEU A 137 13.93 -21.42 6.78
C LEU A 137 15.35 -21.46 6.18
N PRO A 138 16.39 -20.99 6.88
CA PRO A 138 17.75 -21.16 6.39
C PRO A 138 18.01 -22.66 6.24
N LEU A 139 18.38 -23.08 5.03
CA LEU A 139 18.93 -24.41 4.80
C LEU A 139 20.10 -24.56 5.78
N GLU A 140 19.96 -25.45 6.75
CA GLU A 140 21.03 -25.77 7.67
C GLU A 140 22.27 -26.16 6.88
N GLN A 141 23.41 -25.65 7.33
CA GLN A 141 24.72 -26.03 6.85
C GLN A 141 24.92 -27.52 7.14
N GLU A 142 24.74 -28.39 6.15
CA GLU A 142 25.41 -29.69 6.18
C GLU A 142 26.87 -29.49 5.73
N ILE A 143 27.69 -29.15 6.73
CA ILE A 143 29.08 -29.59 6.75
C ILE A 143 29.06 -31.07 7.11
N CYS A 144 29.32 -31.94 6.13
CA CYS A 144 30.07 -33.19 6.31
C CYS A 144 30.63 -33.67 4.97
#